data_AF-A0A7H8R2H0-F1
#
_entry.id   AF-A0A7H8R2H0-F1
#
_cell.length_a   1.000
_cell.length_b   1.000
_cell.length_c   1.000
_cell.angle_alpha   90.00
_cell.angle_beta   90.00
_cell.angle_gamma   90.00
#
_symmetry.space_group_name_H-M   'P 1'
#
loop_
_entity.id
_entity.type
_entity.pdbx_description
1 polymer ?
#
loop_
_entity_poly.entity_id
_entity_poly.type
_entity_poly.pdbx_seq_one_letter_code
_entity_poly.pdbx_strand_id
1 'polypeptide(L)'
;MLLQTLKLASLVAVGLPVSSHGRTISKRSVSSAQAWVSSNDGSYQLGNYTAPTQGSSGTLSSTSTWNLTVDDTSSGHKQTIDGFGAAVTDATVTVFSELSSDQQSAVLNDLFTDTTNDGASFNLMRHTIASSDLSSSVYTYDDASSADTDLSSWSLTDAGNNMVSWISKFASASGSMKLLGSSWSPPGWMKLNGVTSGSTDDNNLDPQYADAFADYFVKYIQAFADGGVTVDAITIQNEPLNSQSGYPTMYVSADDSTNFIQNNVGPALKSANLDTEIWAYDHNTDVPSYPQAVLDGASSYVSTVAWHCYAQNNNWSVLTDFHNTNPDVQQYMTECWTSEINDWSSTIDFTMGPLQNWASGVIAWTLGTDTSDSPHLDGGCTTCRGVVTVDTDAGTYSKTADYYYLAQFSRFLPRGSIALDTTGSYDYGSGNKVEAQAFVQPDGTRVVVIQNGFDNEVDLTVTFNSGETWTGPLYSQSLTTWLLPSA
;
A
#
# COMPACT_ATOMS: atom_id res chain seq x y z
N MET A 1 6.53 -71.53 13.21
CA MET A 1 5.37 -70.65 12.98
C MET A 1 5.84 -69.22 13.14
N LEU A 2 5.80 -68.49 12.02
CA LEU A 2 6.09 -67.08 11.72
C LEU A 2 6.96 -66.24 12.69
N LEU A 3 8.17 -65.91 12.20
CA LEU A 3 8.80 -64.61 12.42
C LEU A 3 7.98 -63.54 11.68
N GLN A 4 7.58 -62.47 12.35
CA GLN A 4 7.14 -61.23 11.71
C GLN A 4 8.17 -60.13 11.96
N THR A 5 8.81 -59.73 10.88
CA THR A 5 9.67 -58.57 10.73
C THR A 5 8.87 -57.27 10.87
N LEU A 6 9.21 -56.41 11.83
CA LEU A 6 8.83 -55.00 11.82
C LEU A 6 9.62 -54.30 10.70
N LYS A 7 8.92 -53.78 9.70
CA LYS A 7 9.49 -52.83 8.73
C LYS A 7 9.34 -51.42 9.30
N LEU A 8 10.48 -50.77 9.60
CA LEU A 8 10.55 -49.32 9.72
C LEU A 8 10.25 -48.72 8.34
N ALA A 9 9.17 -47.94 8.23
CA ALA A 9 8.93 -47.09 7.08
C ALA A 9 9.64 -45.75 7.35
N SER A 10 10.78 -45.55 6.70
CA SER A 10 11.45 -44.24 6.63
C SER A 10 10.56 -43.30 5.80
N LEU A 11 10.02 -42.25 6.45
CA LEU A 11 9.46 -41.11 5.73
C LEU A 11 10.62 -40.41 5.02
N VAL A 12 10.71 -40.57 3.71
CA VAL A 12 11.55 -39.73 2.86
C VAL A 12 10.80 -38.41 2.70
N ALA A 13 11.27 -37.36 3.39
CA ALA A 13 10.85 -36.00 3.12
C ALA A 13 11.30 -35.65 1.69
N VAL A 14 10.36 -35.66 0.75
CA VAL A 14 10.57 -35.11 -0.58
C VAL A 14 10.54 -33.60 -0.44
N GLY A 15 11.70 -32.99 -0.27
CA GLY A 15 11.86 -31.55 -0.41
C GLY A 15 11.47 -31.16 -1.83
N LEU A 16 10.31 -30.53 -1.98
CA LEU A 16 9.96 -29.84 -3.21
C LEU A 16 10.94 -28.66 -3.36
N PRO A 17 11.60 -28.49 -4.50
CA PRO A 17 12.40 -27.29 -4.73
C PRO A 17 11.44 -26.11 -4.78
N VAL A 18 11.60 -25.16 -3.85
CA VAL A 18 11.03 -23.82 -3.96
C VAL A 18 11.66 -23.21 -5.21
N SER A 19 10.92 -23.28 -6.31
CA SER A 19 11.36 -22.66 -7.54
C SER A 19 11.01 -21.18 -7.43
N SER A 20 11.99 -20.37 -7.03
CA SER A 20 11.93 -18.92 -7.12
C SER A 20 11.89 -18.53 -8.60
N HIS A 21 10.73 -18.67 -9.23
CA HIS A 21 10.44 -17.97 -10.49
C HIS A 21 10.14 -16.51 -10.13
N GLY A 22 11.17 -15.81 -9.65
CA GLY A 22 11.17 -14.35 -9.71
C GLY A 22 11.06 -14.02 -11.19
N ARG A 23 9.88 -13.56 -11.61
CA ARG A 23 9.67 -13.05 -12.96
C ARG A 23 10.64 -11.89 -13.09
N THR A 24 11.66 -12.02 -13.93
CA THR A 24 12.58 -10.92 -14.25
C THR A 24 11.72 -9.74 -14.67
N ILE A 25 11.70 -8.69 -13.84
CA ILE A 25 11.11 -7.40 -14.19
C ILE A 25 11.68 -7.06 -15.57
N SER A 26 10.81 -6.91 -16.56
CA SER A 26 11.22 -6.59 -17.92
C SER A 26 12.02 -5.28 -17.84
N LYS A 27 13.33 -5.34 -18.07
CA LYS A 27 14.18 -4.15 -18.11
C LYS A 27 13.60 -3.23 -19.18
N ARG A 28 13.02 -2.11 -18.78
CA ARG A 28 12.45 -1.13 -19.72
C ARG A 28 13.54 -0.16 -20.15
N SER A 29 14.70 -0.68 -20.56
CA SER A 29 15.74 0.15 -21.14
C SER A 29 15.16 0.82 -22.38
N VAL A 30 14.90 2.13 -22.30
CA VAL A 30 14.39 2.91 -23.43
C VAL A 30 15.53 3.59 -24.16
N SER A 31 15.51 3.53 -25.49
CA SER A 31 16.48 4.22 -26.35
C SER A 31 16.09 5.67 -26.65
N SER A 32 14.87 6.08 -26.30
CA SER A 32 14.31 7.41 -26.54
C SER A 32 13.33 7.76 -25.43
N ALA A 33 13.19 9.04 -25.13
CA ALA A 33 12.22 9.49 -24.15
C ALA A 33 10.77 9.18 -24.56
N GLN A 34 9.92 8.94 -23.57
CA GLN A 34 8.49 8.64 -23.70
C GLN A 34 7.71 9.39 -22.63
N ALA A 35 6.42 9.63 -22.86
CA ALA A 35 5.54 10.29 -21.91
C ALA A 35 4.14 9.66 -21.90
N TRP A 36 3.54 9.58 -20.71
CA TRP A 36 2.15 9.15 -20.51
C TRP A 36 1.40 10.15 -19.64
N VAL A 37 0.10 10.32 -19.90
CA VAL A 37 -0.76 11.26 -19.19
C VAL A 37 -1.99 10.53 -18.64
N SER A 38 -2.40 10.92 -17.43
CA SER A 38 -3.73 10.69 -16.87
C SER A 38 -4.32 12.05 -16.54
N SER A 39 -5.43 12.44 -17.16
CA SER A 39 -5.98 13.80 -17.06
C SER A 39 -7.34 13.83 -16.36
N ASN A 40 -7.61 14.93 -15.65
CA ASN A 40 -8.85 15.16 -14.91
C ASN A 40 -10.10 15.05 -15.80
N ASP A 41 -10.00 15.54 -17.04
CA ASP A 41 -11.10 15.51 -18.01
C ASP A 41 -11.34 14.12 -18.64
N GLY A 42 -10.52 13.12 -18.29
CA GLY A 42 -10.61 11.77 -18.82
C GLY A 42 -10.15 11.62 -20.28
N SER A 43 -9.60 12.67 -20.91
CA SER A 43 -9.05 12.61 -22.27
C SER A 43 -7.87 11.64 -22.36
N TYR A 44 -7.12 11.47 -21.27
CA TYR A 44 -6.03 10.52 -21.16
C TYR A 44 -6.20 9.67 -19.90
N GLN A 45 -6.07 8.35 -20.06
CA GLN A 45 -6.11 7.34 -19.00
C GLN A 45 -4.86 6.47 -19.14
N LEU A 46 -3.75 6.90 -18.55
CA LEU A 46 -2.42 6.32 -18.81
C LEU A 46 -2.08 6.30 -20.33
N GLY A 47 -2.49 7.34 -21.05
CA GLY A 47 -2.37 7.44 -22.50
C GLY A 47 -1.03 8.02 -22.95
N ASN A 48 -0.52 7.59 -24.11
CA ASN A 48 0.70 8.16 -24.69
C ASN A 48 0.54 9.67 -24.94
N TYR A 49 1.60 10.43 -24.69
CA TYR A 49 1.65 11.87 -24.91
C TYR A 49 2.95 12.29 -25.60
N THR A 50 3.10 13.59 -25.89
CA THR A 50 4.29 14.14 -26.53
C THR A 50 5.51 13.92 -25.64
N ALA A 51 6.47 13.13 -26.12
CA ALA A 51 7.70 12.85 -25.39
C ALA A 51 8.57 14.11 -25.23
N PRO A 52 9.28 14.26 -24.10
CA PRO A 52 10.24 15.36 -23.95
C PRO A 52 11.43 15.18 -24.89
N THR A 53 12.04 16.30 -25.25
CA THR A 53 13.22 16.36 -26.12
C THR A 53 14.44 16.78 -25.33
N GLN A 54 15.61 16.22 -25.67
CA GLN A 54 16.86 16.57 -25.03
C GLN A 54 17.37 17.93 -25.53
N GLY A 55 17.79 18.79 -24.61
CA GLY A 55 18.31 20.13 -24.86
C GLY A 55 17.30 21.25 -24.58
N SER A 56 17.82 22.46 -24.35
CA SER A 56 17.04 23.65 -23.96
C SER A 56 16.28 24.31 -25.12
N SER A 57 16.33 23.72 -26.33
CA SER A 57 15.81 24.28 -27.57
C SER A 57 14.56 23.57 -28.10
N GLY A 58 13.88 22.80 -27.25
CA GLY A 58 12.53 22.34 -27.57
C GLY A 58 11.66 23.54 -27.95
N THR A 59 10.82 23.41 -28.99
CA THR A 59 9.87 24.45 -29.35
C THR A 59 8.87 24.57 -28.20
N LEU A 60 9.08 25.51 -27.29
CA LEU A 60 8.11 25.87 -26.26
C LEU A 60 6.85 26.37 -26.99
N SER A 61 5.77 25.59 -26.96
CA SER A 61 4.49 25.92 -27.60
C SER A 61 3.59 26.76 -26.69
N SER A 62 3.88 26.77 -25.39
CA SER A 62 3.13 27.44 -24.34
C SER A 62 3.81 28.75 -23.92
N THR A 63 3.01 29.72 -23.48
CA THR A 63 3.51 30.92 -22.80
C THR A 63 3.82 30.68 -21.32
N SER A 64 3.35 29.57 -20.77
CA SER A 64 3.56 29.15 -19.37
C SER A 64 4.71 28.14 -19.32
N THR A 65 5.76 28.45 -18.57
CA THR A 65 6.95 27.61 -18.46
C THR A 65 7.20 27.23 -17.01
N TRP A 66 7.77 26.05 -16.79
CA TRP A 66 8.19 25.58 -15.47
C TRP A 66 9.58 24.96 -15.52
N ASN A 67 10.34 25.07 -14.43
CA ASN A 67 11.69 24.53 -14.34
C ASN A 67 11.83 23.64 -13.11
N LEU A 68 12.41 22.45 -13.31
CA LEU A 68 12.81 21.53 -12.26
C LEU A 68 14.33 21.30 -12.34
N THR A 69 14.96 21.11 -11.19
CA THR A 69 16.35 20.60 -11.12
C THR A 69 16.38 19.31 -10.32
N VAL A 70 17.07 18.30 -10.85
CA VAL A 70 17.18 16.96 -10.25
C VAL A 70 18.64 16.67 -9.96
N ASP A 71 18.96 16.30 -8.72
CA ASP A 71 20.27 15.74 -8.38
C ASP A 71 20.28 14.24 -8.66
N ASP A 72 20.67 13.86 -9.88
CA ASP A 72 20.86 12.47 -10.31
C ASP A 72 22.27 11.94 -10.04
N THR A 73 23.04 12.63 -9.18
CA THR A 73 24.29 12.11 -8.64
C THR A 73 24.02 11.34 -7.34
N SER A 74 25.03 10.62 -6.84
CA SER A 74 24.88 9.83 -5.61
C SER A 74 24.52 10.66 -4.37
N SER A 75 24.77 11.97 -4.34
CA SER A 75 24.35 12.84 -3.23
C SER A 75 22.86 13.13 -3.21
N GLY A 76 22.20 13.04 -4.37
CA GLY A 76 20.76 13.26 -4.51
C GLY A 76 19.92 12.02 -4.29
N HIS A 77 20.53 10.85 -4.07
CA HIS A 77 19.78 9.63 -3.81
C HIS A 77 19.05 9.71 -2.46
N LYS A 78 17.75 9.43 -2.49
CA LYS A 78 16.88 9.36 -1.31
C LYS A 78 16.50 7.90 -1.02
N GLN A 79 15.26 7.65 -0.63
CA GLN A 79 14.74 6.32 -0.32
C GLN A 79 14.63 5.42 -1.56
N THR A 80 14.74 4.12 -1.33
CA THR A 80 14.40 3.09 -2.32
C THR A 80 12.90 2.85 -2.29
N ILE A 81 12.31 2.65 -3.47
CA ILE A 81 10.89 2.40 -3.69
C ILE A 81 10.62 0.90 -3.64
N ASP A 82 9.69 0.52 -2.77
CA ASP A 82 9.26 -0.85 -2.54
C ASP A 82 8.04 -1.22 -3.40
N GLY A 83 7.11 -0.29 -3.56
CA GLY A 83 5.94 -0.52 -4.40
C GLY A 83 4.74 0.35 -4.11
N PHE A 84 3.66 0.01 -4.81
CA PHE A 84 2.39 0.72 -4.78
C PHE A 84 1.23 -0.27 -4.90
N GLY A 85 0.08 0.12 -4.37
CA GLY A 85 -1.15 -0.64 -4.55
C GLY A 85 -2.32 -0.09 -3.76
N ALA A 86 -3.21 -0.98 -3.38
CA ALA A 86 -4.40 -0.69 -2.60
C ALA A 86 -4.70 -1.86 -1.65
N ALA A 87 -5.57 -1.63 -0.67
CA ALA A 87 -5.98 -2.63 0.30
C ALA A 87 -7.01 -3.62 -0.26
N VAL A 88 -6.79 -4.90 0.02
CA VAL A 88 -7.74 -5.99 -0.22
C VAL A 88 -8.64 -6.09 1.01
N THR A 89 -9.87 -5.60 0.86
CA THR A 89 -10.91 -5.64 1.88
C THR A 89 -11.88 -6.79 1.63
N ASP A 90 -12.74 -7.09 2.60
CA ASP A 90 -13.85 -8.04 2.38
C ASP A 90 -14.78 -7.54 1.25
N ALA A 91 -14.96 -6.22 1.10
CA ALA A 91 -15.66 -5.65 -0.03
C ALA A 91 -15.01 -6.03 -1.36
N THR A 92 -13.70 -5.85 -1.48
CA THR A 92 -12.91 -6.24 -2.67
C THR A 92 -13.11 -7.73 -2.99
N VAL A 93 -12.95 -8.59 -1.99
CA VAL A 93 -13.09 -10.05 -2.13
C VAL A 93 -14.51 -10.41 -2.58
N THR A 94 -15.52 -9.77 -2.00
CA THR A 94 -16.93 -10.00 -2.33
C THR A 94 -17.19 -9.66 -3.79
N VAL A 95 -16.89 -8.42 -4.21
CA VAL A 95 -17.27 -7.96 -5.56
C VAL A 95 -16.44 -8.62 -6.65
N PHE A 96 -15.17 -8.93 -6.42
CA PHE A 96 -14.36 -9.67 -7.39
C PHE A 96 -14.80 -11.14 -7.53
N SER A 97 -15.38 -11.73 -6.49
CA SER A 97 -15.93 -13.09 -6.53
C SER A 97 -17.18 -13.21 -7.40
N GLU A 98 -17.90 -12.10 -7.61
CA GLU A 98 -19.11 -12.07 -8.45
C GLU A 98 -18.79 -11.97 -9.95
N LEU A 99 -17.57 -11.54 -10.30
CA LEU A 99 -17.10 -11.54 -11.67
C LEU A 99 -16.95 -12.98 -12.21
N SER A 100 -17.26 -13.18 -13.50
CA SER A 100 -16.95 -14.43 -14.21
C SER A 100 -15.44 -14.73 -14.22
N SER A 101 -15.04 -15.99 -14.43
CA SER A 101 -13.61 -16.38 -14.46
C SER A 101 -12.77 -15.55 -15.44
N ASP A 102 -13.34 -15.17 -16.58
CA ASP A 102 -12.67 -14.39 -17.61
C ASP A 102 -12.47 -12.94 -17.15
N GLN A 103 -13.49 -12.36 -16.50
CA GLN A 103 -13.41 -11.02 -15.90
C GLN A 103 -12.47 -10.98 -14.70
N GLN A 104 -12.45 -12.02 -13.85
CA GLN A 104 -11.46 -12.17 -12.78
C GLN A 104 -10.04 -12.19 -13.35
N SER A 105 -9.82 -12.93 -14.44
CA SER A 105 -8.51 -12.97 -15.09
C SER A 105 -8.12 -11.63 -15.71
N ALA A 106 -9.08 -10.91 -16.29
CA ALA A 106 -8.87 -9.58 -16.87
C ALA A 106 -8.49 -8.55 -15.80
N VAL A 107 -9.24 -8.45 -14.70
CA VAL A 107 -8.94 -7.50 -13.62
C VAL A 107 -7.59 -7.80 -12.95
N LEU A 108 -7.22 -9.07 -12.80
CA LEU A 108 -5.89 -9.46 -12.30
C LEU A 108 -4.76 -8.98 -13.23
N ASN A 109 -4.95 -9.09 -14.55
CA ASN A 109 -3.97 -8.62 -15.52
C ASN A 109 -3.82 -7.10 -15.49
N ASP A 110 -4.94 -6.38 -15.39
CA ASP A 110 -4.91 -4.92 -15.26
C ASP A 110 -4.20 -4.50 -13.96
N LEU A 111 -4.56 -5.08 -12.81
CA LEU A 111 -4.00 -4.68 -11.52
C LEU A 111 -2.51 -5.00 -11.37
N PHE A 112 -2.08 -6.21 -11.75
CA PHE A 112 -0.79 -6.75 -11.30
C PHE A 112 0.23 -6.94 -12.42
N THR A 113 -0.10 -6.59 -13.66
CA THR A 113 0.82 -6.71 -14.79
C THR A 113 0.93 -5.40 -15.57
N ASP A 114 1.92 -5.33 -16.47
CA ASP A 114 2.04 -4.29 -17.48
C ASP A 114 1.73 -4.80 -18.90
N THR A 115 1.12 -5.99 -18.99
CA THR A 115 0.87 -6.67 -20.27
C THR A 115 -0.26 -6.03 -21.05
N THR A 116 -1.16 -5.32 -20.37
CA THR A 116 -2.14 -4.43 -20.98
C THR A 116 -1.53 -3.03 -21.14
N ASN A 117 -2.08 -2.26 -22.09
CA ASN A 117 -1.59 -0.90 -22.37
C ASN A 117 -1.67 0.00 -21.13
N ASP A 118 -2.59 -0.28 -20.23
CA ASP A 118 -2.91 0.51 -19.04
C ASP A 118 -2.84 -0.29 -17.72
N GLY A 119 -2.14 -1.43 -17.72
CA GLY A 119 -1.91 -2.25 -16.53
C GLY A 119 -1.05 -1.53 -15.48
N ALA A 120 -1.43 -1.62 -14.21
CA ALA A 120 -0.86 -0.87 -13.10
C ALA A 120 0.40 -1.51 -12.50
N SER A 121 0.59 -2.82 -12.59
CA SER A 121 1.74 -3.51 -11.95
C SER A 121 1.84 -3.27 -10.43
N PHE A 122 0.71 -3.31 -9.72
CA PHE A 122 0.72 -3.24 -8.25
C PHE A 122 1.51 -4.40 -7.63
N ASN A 123 2.19 -4.10 -6.53
CA ASN A 123 3.09 -5.03 -5.85
C ASN A 123 3.29 -4.72 -4.36
N LEU A 124 2.61 -3.72 -3.81
CA LEU A 124 2.54 -3.44 -2.39
C LEU A 124 1.07 -3.39 -1.99
N MET A 125 0.62 -4.43 -1.29
CA MET A 125 -0.79 -4.63 -0.96
C MET A 125 -0.96 -4.61 0.55
N ARG A 126 -2.15 -4.20 1.00
CA ARG A 126 -2.58 -4.31 2.40
C ARG A 126 -3.81 -5.19 2.48
N HIS A 127 -4.08 -5.84 3.60
CA HIS A 127 -5.35 -6.52 3.85
C HIS A 127 -5.77 -6.40 5.32
N THR A 128 -7.04 -6.68 5.58
CA THR A 128 -7.64 -6.63 6.91
C THR A 128 -7.51 -7.96 7.64
N ILE A 129 -6.86 -7.98 8.80
CA ILE A 129 -6.84 -9.16 9.66
C ILE A 129 -8.24 -9.29 10.29
N ALA A 130 -9.06 -10.13 9.66
CA ALA A 130 -10.50 -10.25 9.87
C ALA A 130 -11.29 -9.02 9.41
N SER A 131 -12.44 -8.72 10.03
CA SER A 131 -13.34 -7.66 9.56
C SER A 131 -12.78 -6.24 9.74
N SER A 132 -13.20 -5.35 8.86
CA SER A 132 -12.98 -3.90 8.92
C SER A 132 -14.32 -3.16 8.76
N ASP A 133 -14.28 -1.85 8.56
CA ASP A 133 -15.45 -1.07 8.20
C ASP A 133 -16.00 -1.43 6.80
N LEU A 134 -15.17 -1.94 5.89
CA LEU A 134 -15.56 -2.43 4.56
C LEU A 134 -15.80 -3.95 4.52
N SER A 135 -16.44 -4.45 5.58
CA SER A 135 -16.93 -5.83 5.70
C SER A 135 -18.46 -5.84 5.73
N SER A 136 -19.09 -6.95 5.32
CA SER A 136 -20.55 -7.11 5.40
C SER A 136 -21.05 -7.51 6.80
N SER A 137 -20.16 -8.01 7.64
CA SER A 137 -20.42 -8.35 9.04
C SER A 137 -19.16 -8.22 9.88
N VAL A 138 -19.35 -8.02 11.18
CA VAL A 138 -18.27 -8.02 12.18
C VAL A 138 -17.89 -9.45 12.50
N TYR A 139 -16.60 -9.78 12.39
CA TYR A 139 -16.01 -11.04 12.82
C TYR A 139 -14.53 -10.88 13.16
N THR A 140 -14.03 -11.78 14.00
CA THR A 140 -12.61 -12.04 14.21
C THR A 140 -12.31 -13.51 13.89
N TYR A 141 -11.04 -13.91 13.93
CA TYR A 141 -10.70 -15.33 13.77
C TYR A 141 -10.91 -16.14 15.05
N ASP A 142 -11.38 -15.54 16.15
CA ASP A 142 -11.64 -16.25 17.41
C ASP A 142 -12.79 -15.64 18.24
N ASP A 143 -14.00 -15.59 17.65
CA ASP A 143 -15.21 -15.07 18.29
C ASP A 143 -15.85 -16.06 19.29
N ALA A 144 -15.06 -16.54 20.24
CA ALA A 144 -15.53 -17.41 21.32
C ALA A 144 -16.49 -16.67 22.28
N SER A 145 -17.51 -17.37 22.76
CA SER A 145 -18.50 -16.81 23.71
C SER A 145 -17.95 -16.54 25.12
N SER A 146 -16.72 -17.00 25.39
CA SER A 146 -15.96 -16.81 26.63
C SER A 146 -14.48 -16.72 26.27
N ALA A 147 -13.64 -16.24 27.19
CA ALA A 147 -12.20 -16.17 26.96
C ALA A 147 -11.62 -17.52 26.51
N ASP A 148 -10.91 -17.52 25.38
CA ASP A 148 -10.31 -18.68 24.73
C ASP A 148 -8.79 -18.50 24.68
N THR A 149 -8.16 -18.55 25.86
CA THR A 149 -6.74 -18.17 26.01
C THR A 149 -5.76 -19.11 25.34
N ASP A 150 -6.18 -20.32 24.96
CA ASP A 150 -5.39 -21.25 24.15
C ASP A 150 -5.77 -21.22 22.65
N LEU A 151 -6.65 -20.29 22.26
CA LEU A 151 -7.13 -20.05 20.91
C LEU A 151 -7.68 -21.34 20.26
N SER A 152 -8.37 -22.16 21.06
CA SER A 152 -8.85 -23.49 20.64
C SER A 152 -9.96 -23.43 19.59
N SER A 153 -10.72 -22.34 19.56
CA SER A 153 -11.80 -22.06 18.59
C SER A 153 -11.32 -21.26 17.38
N TRP A 154 -10.04 -20.87 17.34
CA TRP A 154 -9.48 -20.04 16.29
C TRP A 154 -9.65 -20.68 14.91
N SER A 155 -10.18 -19.92 13.96
CA SER A 155 -10.24 -20.31 12.55
C SER A 155 -10.33 -19.10 11.64
N LEU A 156 -9.89 -19.23 10.39
CA LEU A 156 -10.04 -18.16 9.39
C LEU A 156 -11.50 -17.83 9.04
N THR A 157 -12.48 -18.64 9.47
CA THR A 157 -13.87 -18.58 8.98
C THR A 157 -13.95 -18.73 7.45
N ASP A 158 -15.15 -18.66 6.86
CA ASP A 158 -15.28 -18.67 5.40
C ASP A 158 -14.70 -17.39 4.77
N ALA A 159 -14.86 -16.24 5.44
CA ALA A 159 -14.39 -14.95 4.95
C ALA A 159 -12.85 -14.90 4.84
N GLY A 160 -12.14 -15.32 5.89
CA GLY A 160 -10.68 -15.37 5.87
C GLY A 160 -10.13 -16.42 4.90
N ASN A 161 -10.78 -17.57 4.72
CA ASN A 161 -10.39 -18.53 3.68
C ASN A 161 -10.55 -17.95 2.26
N ASN A 162 -11.61 -17.18 2.01
CA ASN A 162 -11.80 -16.48 0.74
C ASN A 162 -10.76 -15.37 0.53
N MET A 163 -10.43 -14.62 1.59
CA MET A 163 -9.35 -13.62 1.58
C MET A 163 -8.02 -14.24 1.17
N VAL A 164 -7.62 -15.34 1.83
CA VAL A 164 -6.39 -16.09 1.50
C VAL A 164 -6.39 -16.56 0.04
N SER A 165 -7.51 -17.10 -0.45
CA SER A 165 -7.65 -17.55 -1.83
C SER A 165 -7.42 -16.40 -2.84
N TRP A 166 -8.00 -15.23 -2.59
CA TRP A 166 -7.84 -14.07 -3.45
C TRP A 166 -6.44 -13.46 -3.40
N ILE A 167 -5.87 -13.30 -2.20
CA ILE A 167 -4.52 -12.79 -2.06
C ILE A 167 -3.50 -13.75 -2.71
N SER A 168 -3.74 -15.07 -2.66
CA SER A 168 -2.91 -16.05 -3.38
C SER A 168 -2.96 -15.86 -4.91
N LYS A 169 -4.14 -15.55 -5.48
CA LYS A 169 -4.27 -15.15 -6.89
C LYS A 169 -3.51 -13.86 -7.19
N PHE A 170 -3.58 -12.86 -6.31
CA PHE A 170 -2.88 -11.58 -6.46
C PHE A 170 -1.36 -11.75 -6.43
N ALA A 171 -0.86 -12.51 -5.45
CA ALA A 171 0.56 -12.85 -5.33
C ALA A 171 1.06 -13.55 -6.60
N SER A 172 0.27 -14.52 -7.11
CA SER A 172 0.60 -15.26 -8.34
C SER A 172 0.65 -14.36 -9.58
N ALA A 173 -0.27 -13.39 -9.69
CA ALA A 173 -0.31 -12.46 -10.82
C ALA A 173 0.83 -11.43 -10.78
N SER A 174 1.12 -10.87 -9.59
CA SER A 174 2.17 -9.86 -9.38
C SER A 174 3.58 -10.43 -9.49
N GLY A 175 3.82 -11.64 -8.96
CA GLY A 175 5.12 -12.32 -8.97
C GLY A 175 6.18 -11.73 -8.02
N SER A 176 5.90 -10.60 -7.36
CA SER A 176 6.78 -9.96 -6.36
C SER A 176 6.02 -9.10 -5.35
N MET A 177 4.81 -9.52 -4.98
CA MET A 177 3.94 -8.80 -4.06
C MET A 177 4.52 -8.77 -2.64
N LYS A 178 4.48 -7.60 -1.98
CA LYS A 178 4.66 -7.43 -0.53
C LYS A 178 3.30 -7.19 0.10
N LEU A 179 2.98 -7.89 1.19
CA LEU A 179 1.68 -7.85 1.85
C LEU A 179 1.80 -7.36 3.29
N LEU A 180 1.05 -6.30 3.60
CA LEU A 180 0.81 -5.80 4.95
C LEU A 180 -0.54 -6.31 5.49
N GLY A 181 -0.57 -6.91 6.68
CA GLY A 181 -1.79 -7.16 7.43
C GLY A 181 -1.98 -6.16 8.56
N SER A 182 -3.16 -5.56 8.70
CA SER A 182 -3.48 -4.70 9.85
C SER A 182 -4.70 -5.24 10.59
N SER A 183 -4.71 -5.19 11.92
CA SER A 183 -5.87 -5.59 12.72
C SER A 183 -6.74 -4.37 13.04
N TRP A 184 -8.04 -4.44 12.78
CA TRP A 184 -8.96 -3.38 13.21
C TRP A 184 -9.39 -3.60 14.66
N SER A 185 -9.53 -4.85 15.12
CA SER A 185 -9.80 -5.18 16.52
C SER A 185 -9.36 -6.62 16.81
N PRO A 186 -8.91 -6.92 18.04
CA PRO A 186 -8.89 -8.29 18.53
C PRO A 186 -10.32 -8.80 18.78
N PRO A 187 -10.50 -10.11 19.04
CA PRO A 187 -11.74 -10.67 19.58
C PRO A 187 -12.28 -9.88 20.77
N GLY A 188 -13.60 -9.74 20.87
CA GLY A 188 -14.23 -8.94 21.92
C GLY A 188 -13.85 -9.39 23.34
N TRP A 189 -13.69 -10.70 23.55
CA TRP A 189 -13.30 -11.25 24.86
C TRP A 189 -11.89 -10.85 25.30
N MET A 190 -11.03 -10.38 24.39
CA MET A 190 -9.69 -9.88 24.72
C MET A 190 -9.70 -8.42 25.20
N LYS A 191 -10.84 -7.72 25.14
CA LYS A 191 -10.94 -6.27 25.36
C LYS A 191 -11.65 -5.95 26.66
N LEU A 192 -11.30 -4.81 27.27
CA LEU A 192 -11.86 -4.40 28.56
C LEU A 192 -13.40 -4.24 28.53
N ASN A 193 -13.95 -3.77 27.42
CA ASN A 193 -15.40 -3.65 27.22
C ASN A 193 -16.09 -4.95 26.73
N GLY A 194 -15.33 -6.01 26.43
CA GLY A 194 -15.87 -7.29 25.99
C GLY A 194 -16.43 -7.31 24.56
N VAL A 195 -16.22 -6.27 23.76
CA VAL A 195 -16.81 -6.13 22.41
C VAL A 195 -15.80 -5.60 21.38
N THR A 196 -16.03 -5.83 20.10
CA THR A 196 -15.09 -5.48 19.01
C THR A 196 -15.12 -4.00 18.61
N SER A 197 -16.07 -3.20 19.10
CA SER A 197 -16.19 -1.77 18.84
C SER A 197 -16.35 -0.97 20.13
N GLY A 198 -16.05 0.33 20.12
CA GLY A 198 -16.14 1.17 21.31
C GLY A 198 -15.47 2.53 21.16
N SER A 199 -15.34 3.27 22.26
CA SER A 199 -14.63 4.57 22.31
C SER A 199 -13.24 4.44 22.93
N THR A 200 -12.47 5.53 22.94
CA THR A 200 -11.16 5.59 23.61
C THR A 200 -11.19 5.41 25.14
N ASP A 201 -12.36 5.19 25.76
CA ASP A 201 -12.50 5.15 27.23
C ASP A 201 -12.32 3.74 27.83
N ASP A 202 -12.82 2.69 27.16
CA ASP A 202 -12.80 1.31 27.66
C ASP A 202 -12.59 0.25 26.56
N ASN A 203 -12.17 0.68 25.37
CA ASN A 203 -11.99 -0.16 24.20
C ASN A 203 -10.52 -0.58 23.96
N ASN A 204 -9.78 -0.82 25.04
CA ASN A 204 -8.38 -1.24 25.01
C ASN A 204 -8.25 -2.76 25.19
N LEU A 205 -7.09 -3.29 24.81
CA LEU A 205 -6.68 -4.65 25.15
C LEU A 205 -6.68 -4.83 26.67
N ASP A 206 -7.30 -5.89 27.17
CA ASP A 206 -7.13 -6.29 28.56
C ASP A 206 -5.74 -6.94 28.71
N PRO A 207 -4.84 -6.40 29.55
CA PRO A 207 -3.48 -6.89 29.68
C PRO A 207 -3.36 -8.38 30.02
N GLN A 208 -4.38 -8.98 30.63
CA GLN A 208 -4.37 -10.42 30.95
C GLN A 208 -4.40 -11.31 29.69
N TYR A 209 -4.82 -10.77 28.54
CA TYR A 209 -4.92 -11.49 27.27
C TYR A 209 -3.85 -11.11 26.25
N ALA A 210 -2.83 -10.32 26.65
CA ALA A 210 -1.77 -9.89 25.75
C ALA A 210 -1.02 -11.06 25.09
N ASP A 211 -0.69 -12.11 25.85
CA ASP A 211 -0.03 -13.30 25.27
C ASP A 211 -0.94 -14.01 24.25
N ALA A 212 -2.22 -14.17 24.55
CA ALA A 212 -3.18 -14.79 23.63
C ALA A 212 -3.36 -13.95 22.35
N PHE A 213 -3.33 -12.62 22.44
CA PHE A 213 -3.40 -11.77 21.26
C PHE A 213 -2.11 -11.81 20.42
N ALA A 214 -0.94 -11.94 21.04
CA ALA A 214 0.30 -12.18 20.31
C ALA A 214 0.26 -13.53 19.57
N ASP A 215 -0.24 -14.59 20.21
CA ASP A 215 -0.43 -15.90 19.59
C ASP A 215 -1.48 -15.86 18.46
N TYR A 216 -2.48 -14.97 18.54
CA TYR A 216 -3.45 -14.75 17.47
C TYR A 216 -2.77 -14.28 16.18
N PHE A 217 -1.81 -13.34 16.26
CA PHE A 217 -1.01 -12.94 15.10
C PHE A 217 -0.17 -14.10 14.54
N VAL A 218 0.44 -14.91 15.41
CA VAL A 218 1.20 -16.11 15.00
C VAL A 218 0.32 -17.07 14.21
N LYS A 219 -0.88 -17.40 14.73
CA LYS A 219 -1.83 -18.31 14.05
C LYS A 219 -2.31 -17.73 12.72
N TYR A 220 -2.60 -16.43 12.67
CA TYR A 220 -2.97 -15.73 11.44
C TYR A 220 -1.88 -15.86 10.36
N ILE A 221 -0.63 -15.51 10.69
CA ILE A 221 0.48 -15.56 9.74
C ILE A 221 0.71 -16.99 9.24
N GLN A 222 0.69 -17.97 10.14
CA GLN A 222 0.87 -19.38 9.79
C GLN A 222 -0.27 -19.90 8.89
N ALA A 223 -1.52 -19.55 9.19
CA ALA A 223 -2.66 -19.99 8.37
C ALA A 223 -2.65 -19.36 6.97
N PHE A 224 -2.22 -18.10 6.84
CA PHE A 224 -2.01 -17.48 5.52
C PHE A 224 -0.88 -18.18 4.76
N ALA A 225 0.23 -18.50 5.43
CA ALA A 225 1.34 -19.24 4.82
C ALA A 225 0.92 -20.64 4.34
N ASP A 226 0.10 -21.36 5.12
CA ASP A 226 -0.47 -22.65 4.73
C ASP A 226 -1.37 -22.55 3.49
N GLY A 227 -2.03 -21.41 3.29
CA GLY A 227 -2.79 -21.06 2.09
C GLY A 227 -1.93 -20.55 0.91
N GLY A 228 -0.60 -20.54 1.05
CA GLY A 228 0.33 -20.07 0.02
C GLY A 228 0.48 -18.55 -0.04
N VAL A 229 0.09 -17.83 1.01
CA VAL A 229 0.22 -16.37 1.12
C VAL A 229 1.30 -16.03 2.13
N THR A 230 2.33 -15.31 1.71
CA THR A 230 3.31 -14.74 2.64
C THR A 230 2.80 -13.40 3.16
N VAL A 231 2.81 -13.24 4.49
CA VAL A 231 2.53 -11.96 5.16
C VAL A 231 3.88 -11.34 5.50
N ASP A 232 4.29 -10.32 4.73
CA ASP A 232 5.61 -9.70 4.87
C ASP A 232 5.68 -8.78 6.09
N ALA A 233 4.57 -8.11 6.42
CA ALA A 233 4.50 -7.20 7.55
C ALA A 233 3.14 -7.22 8.23
N ILE A 234 3.12 -6.85 9.51
CA ILE A 234 1.90 -6.50 10.24
C ILE A 234 2.00 -5.13 10.92
N THR A 235 0.87 -4.47 11.08
CA THR A 235 0.67 -3.48 12.14
C THR A 235 -0.24 -4.11 13.21
N ILE A 236 0.03 -3.83 14.49
CA ILE A 236 -0.74 -4.46 15.58
C ILE A 236 -2.18 -3.93 15.68
N GLN A 237 -2.42 -2.75 15.11
CA GLN A 237 -3.69 -2.04 15.17
C GLN A 237 -3.77 -1.01 14.04
N ASN A 238 -4.86 -1.02 13.29
CA ASN A 238 -5.26 0.05 12.38
C ASN A 238 -5.69 1.28 13.20
N GLU A 239 -5.12 2.44 12.90
CA GLU A 239 -5.50 3.71 13.51
C GLU A 239 -5.66 3.66 15.04
N PRO A 240 -4.61 3.33 15.80
CA PRO A 240 -4.68 3.08 17.25
C PRO A 240 -5.24 4.23 18.09
N LEU A 241 -5.33 5.45 17.55
CA LEU A 241 -5.90 6.62 18.22
C LEU A 241 -7.33 6.96 17.74
N ASN A 242 -7.87 6.21 16.77
CA ASN A 242 -9.21 6.39 16.22
C ASN A 242 -10.13 5.24 16.66
N SER A 243 -10.61 5.32 17.91
CA SER A 243 -11.61 4.38 18.42
C SER A 243 -13.00 5.00 18.43
N GLN A 244 -13.79 4.68 17.39
CA GLN A 244 -15.19 5.10 17.23
C GLN A 244 -16.14 3.90 17.18
N SER A 245 -17.29 4.03 17.83
CA SER A 245 -18.34 2.99 17.80
C SER A 245 -18.95 2.86 16.40
N GLY A 246 -19.24 1.63 15.97
CA GLY A 246 -19.94 1.32 14.71
C GLY A 246 -19.28 0.16 13.95
N TYR A 247 -17.96 0.12 13.96
CA TYR A 247 -17.14 -0.89 13.28
C TYR A 247 -16.00 -1.38 14.19
N PRO A 248 -15.28 -2.45 13.82
CA PRO A 248 -14.17 -2.97 14.61
C PRO A 248 -13.10 -1.89 14.84
N THR A 249 -12.72 -1.67 16.11
CA THR A 249 -11.66 -0.74 16.49
C THR A 249 -11.12 -1.06 17.88
N MET A 250 -9.88 -0.70 18.18
CA MET A 250 -9.29 -0.76 19.52
C MET A 250 -8.41 0.46 19.76
N TYR A 251 -8.56 1.10 20.92
CA TYR A 251 -7.66 2.16 21.33
C TYR A 251 -6.37 1.57 21.87
N VAL A 252 -5.23 2.06 21.38
CA VAL A 252 -3.90 1.65 21.83
C VAL A 252 -3.07 2.92 22.01
N SER A 253 -2.58 3.16 23.22
CA SER A 253 -1.65 4.27 23.47
C SER A 253 -0.25 3.93 22.94
N ALA A 254 0.60 4.95 22.75
CA ALA A 254 1.98 4.71 22.32
C ALA A 254 2.76 3.81 23.30
N ASP A 255 2.54 3.99 24.60
CA ASP A 255 3.16 3.17 25.65
C ASP A 255 2.63 1.73 25.61
N ASP A 256 1.32 1.53 25.43
CA ASP A 256 0.73 0.19 25.33
C ASP A 256 1.22 -0.53 24.08
N SER A 257 1.27 0.16 22.93
CA SER A 257 1.80 -0.41 21.68
C SER A 257 3.26 -0.80 21.82
N THR A 258 4.08 0.06 22.42
CA THR A 258 5.50 -0.21 22.71
C THR A 258 5.64 -1.46 23.59
N ASN A 259 4.91 -1.51 24.69
CA ASN A 259 4.97 -2.63 25.64
C ASN A 259 4.46 -3.92 25.01
N PHE A 260 3.37 -3.87 24.25
CA PHE A 260 2.78 -5.04 23.62
C PHE A 260 3.69 -5.63 22.54
N ILE A 261 4.30 -4.79 21.70
CA ILE A 261 5.27 -5.23 20.69
C ILE A 261 6.51 -5.81 21.37
N GLN A 262 7.10 -5.09 22.32
CA GLN A 262 8.37 -5.46 22.94
C GLN A 262 8.26 -6.74 23.81
N ASN A 263 7.14 -6.91 24.52
CA ASN A 263 7.01 -7.98 25.52
C ASN A 263 6.18 -9.18 25.03
N ASN A 264 5.33 -9.03 24.02
CA ASN A 264 4.41 -10.09 23.58
C ASN A 264 4.57 -10.41 22.08
N VAL A 265 4.21 -9.48 21.17
CA VAL A 265 4.16 -9.77 19.72
C VAL A 265 5.54 -10.11 19.15
N GLY A 266 6.54 -9.27 19.39
CA GLY A 266 7.91 -9.50 18.90
C GLY A 266 8.50 -10.85 19.37
N PRO A 267 8.48 -11.15 20.68
CA PRO A 267 8.87 -12.46 21.20
C PRO A 267 8.08 -13.63 20.62
N ALA A 268 6.76 -13.50 20.43
CA ALA A 268 5.91 -14.56 19.89
C ALA A 268 6.28 -14.88 18.42
N LEU A 269 6.39 -13.87 17.56
CA LEU A 269 6.80 -14.07 16.16
C LEU A 269 8.19 -14.71 16.07
N LYS A 270 9.14 -14.23 16.87
CA LYS A 270 10.50 -14.78 16.92
C LYS A 270 10.52 -16.24 17.40
N SER A 271 9.75 -16.56 18.44
CA SER A 271 9.63 -17.93 18.96
C SER A 271 9.01 -18.88 17.93
N ALA A 272 8.08 -18.38 17.13
CA ALA A 272 7.47 -19.10 16.01
C ALA A 272 8.36 -19.19 14.76
N ASN A 273 9.55 -18.55 14.75
CA ASN A 273 10.44 -18.42 13.59
C ASN A 273 9.75 -17.78 12.38
N LEU A 274 8.96 -16.74 12.62
CA LEU A 274 8.33 -15.94 11.57
C LEU A 274 9.20 -14.71 11.26
N ASP A 275 9.49 -14.50 9.97
CA ASP A 275 10.27 -13.36 9.48
C ASP A 275 9.40 -12.11 9.23
N THR A 276 8.09 -12.18 9.51
CA THR A 276 7.14 -11.08 9.33
C THR A 276 7.56 -9.85 10.15
N GLU A 277 7.67 -8.71 9.46
CA GLU A 277 8.03 -7.44 10.07
C GLU A 277 6.88 -6.87 10.94
N ILE A 278 7.23 -6.08 11.94
CA ILE A 278 6.25 -5.28 12.70
C ILE A 278 6.46 -3.81 12.33
N TRP A 279 5.44 -3.19 11.75
CA TRP A 279 5.43 -1.77 11.41
C TRP A 279 4.71 -0.98 12.51
N ALA A 280 5.32 0.13 12.93
CA ALA A 280 4.73 1.00 13.95
C ALA A 280 3.65 1.92 13.37
N TYR A 281 2.75 2.30 14.26
CA TYR A 281 1.76 3.38 14.13
C TYR A 281 0.52 3.10 13.27
N ASP A 282 0.59 3.11 11.94
CA ASP A 282 -0.56 2.91 11.05
C ASP A 282 -1.68 3.96 11.27
N HIS A 283 -1.29 5.24 11.35
CA HIS A 283 -2.22 6.36 11.57
C HIS A 283 -1.67 7.70 11.05
N ASN A 284 -2.37 8.79 11.33
CA ASN A 284 -2.18 10.08 10.65
C ASN A 284 -0.88 10.82 10.99
N THR A 285 -0.44 11.72 10.12
CA THR A 285 0.82 12.48 10.28
C THR A 285 0.86 13.47 11.47
N ASP A 286 -0.22 13.62 12.23
CA ASP A 286 -0.38 14.63 13.27
C ASP A 286 0.16 14.24 14.65
N VAL A 287 0.48 12.96 14.89
CA VAL A 287 1.09 12.49 16.16
C VAL A 287 2.41 11.72 15.93
N PRO A 288 3.45 12.35 15.36
CA PRO A 288 4.73 11.67 15.09
C PRO A 288 5.48 11.21 16.35
N SER A 289 5.10 11.71 17.53
CA SER A 289 5.62 11.21 18.80
C SER A 289 5.21 9.76 19.09
N TYR A 290 4.11 9.27 18.51
CA TYR A 290 3.67 7.88 18.70
C TYR A 290 4.67 6.89 18.09
N PRO A 291 4.96 6.90 16.77
CA PRO A 291 5.94 5.98 16.20
C PRO A 291 7.33 6.15 16.79
N GLN A 292 7.72 7.37 17.19
CA GLN A 292 8.99 7.59 17.88
C GLN A 292 9.07 6.80 19.19
N ALA A 293 8.03 6.84 20.02
CA ALA A 293 8.01 6.10 21.29
C ALA A 293 8.12 4.58 21.07
N VAL A 294 7.44 4.06 20.04
CA VAL A 294 7.52 2.63 19.67
C VAL A 294 8.93 2.26 19.21
N LEU A 295 9.58 3.08 18.37
CA LEU A 295 10.97 2.84 17.98
C LEU A 295 11.90 2.85 19.20
N ASP A 296 11.75 3.83 20.09
CA ASP A 296 12.63 3.97 21.26
C ASP A 296 12.51 2.78 22.22
N GLY A 297 11.29 2.25 22.42
CA GLY A 297 11.05 1.16 23.38
C GLY A 297 10.99 -0.25 22.79
N ALA A 298 10.82 -0.40 21.47
CA ALA A 298 10.67 -1.68 20.78
C ALA A 298 11.57 -1.84 19.54
N SER A 299 12.67 -1.07 19.43
CA SER A 299 13.64 -1.11 18.31
C SER A 299 14.22 -2.48 17.97
N SER A 300 14.16 -3.46 18.88
CA SER A 300 14.57 -4.84 18.59
C SER A 300 13.65 -5.57 17.60
N TYR A 301 12.45 -5.04 17.39
CA TYR A 301 11.40 -5.65 16.57
C TYR A 301 10.82 -4.70 15.51
N VAL A 302 11.10 -3.40 15.61
CA VAL A 302 10.52 -2.37 14.74
C VAL A 302 11.60 -1.52 14.11
N SER A 303 11.57 -1.43 12.78
CA SER A 303 12.43 -0.54 11.97
C SER A 303 11.66 0.17 10.85
N THR A 304 10.33 0.14 10.92
CA THR A 304 9.44 0.65 9.86
C THR A 304 8.24 1.37 10.48
N VAL A 305 7.79 2.46 9.85
CA VAL A 305 6.63 3.26 10.29
C VAL A 305 5.61 3.38 9.15
N ALA A 306 4.34 3.23 9.53
CA ALA A 306 3.18 3.36 8.65
C ALA A 306 2.39 4.64 8.96
N TRP A 307 1.96 5.36 7.91
CA TRP A 307 1.28 6.66 8.00
C TRP A 307 0.00 6.70 7.16
N HIS A 308 -1.03 7.41 7.64
CA HIS A 308 -2.28 7.71 6.94
C HIS A 308 -2.40 9.23 6.65
N CYS A 309 -3.40 9.64 5.86
CA CYS A 309 -3.58 11.03 5.41
C CYS A 309 -4.84 11.75 5.89
N TYR A 310 -5.55 11.24 6.89
CA TYR A 310 -6.87 11.75 7.29
C TYR A 310 -6.84 12.90 8.29
N ALA A 311 -5.65 13.28 8.79
CA ALA A 311 -5.52 14.45 9.63
C ALA A 311 -6.06 15.70 8.91
N GLN A 312 -6.86 16.51 9.60
CA GLN A 312 -7.38 17.78 9.04
C GLN A 312 -6.26 18.72 8.57
N ASN A 313 -5.11 18.66 9.24
CA ASN A 313 -3.90 19.41 8.89
C ASN A 313 -2.81 18.46 8.36
N ASN A 314 -3.17 17.53 7.47
CA ASN A 314 -2.23 16.57 6.91
C ASN A 314 -0.98 17.27 6.35
N ASN A 315 0.20 16.80 6.75
CA ASN A 315 1.47 17.40 6.37
C ASN A 315 2.55 16.33 6.18
N TRP A 316 2.91 16.07 4.92
CA TRP A 316 3.91 15.06 4.58
C TRP A 316 5.35 15.43 4.99
N SER A 317 5.67 16.71 5.26
CA SER A 317 7.01 17.10 5.71
C SER A 317 7.41 16.48 7.05
N VAL A 318 6.43 16.02 7.83
CA VAL A 318 6.66 15.22 9.05
C VAL A 318 7.51 13.99 8.78
N LEU A 319 7.32 13.30 7.65
CA LEU A 319 8.12 12.12 7.30
C LEU A 319 9.59 12.50 6.99
N THR A 320 9.83 13.69 6.43
CA THR A 320 11.19 14.22 6.24
C THR A 320 11.85 14.54 7.58
N ASP A 321 11.15 15.20 8.49
CA ASP A 321 11.67 15.46 9.85
C ASP A 321 11.94 14.15 10.61
N PHE A 322 11.07 13.16 10.45
CA PHE A 322 11.23 11.84 11.03
C PHE A 322 12.43 11.09 10.44
N HIS A 323 12.63 11.14 9.12
CA HIS A 323 13.81 10.57 8.47
C HIS A 323 15.10 11.25 8.95
N ASN A 324 15.13 12.57 9.07
CA ASN A 324 16.30 13.31 9.53
C ASN A 324 16.75 12.90 10.94
N THR A 325 15.82 12.46 11.78
CA THR A 325 16.09 11.97 13.14
C THR A 325 16.29 10.45 13.20
N ASN A 326 15.71 9.70 12.26
CA ASN A 326 15.73 8.24 12.18
C ASN A 326 16.08 7.76 10.75
N PRO A 327 17.33 7.97 10.26
CA PRO A 327 17.67 7.80 8.85
C PRO A 327 17.56 6.36 8.33
N ASP A 328 17.68 5.36 9.23
CA ASP A 328 17.60 3.94 8.89
C ASP A 328 16.17 3.39 8.95
N VAL A 329 15.17 4.19 9.34
CA VAL A 329 13.78 3.77 9.44
C VAL A 329 13.06 3.93 8.11
N GLN A 330 12.45 2.83 7.65
CA GLN A 330 11.62 2.87 6.45
C GLN A 330 10.24 3.46 6.78
N GLN A 331 9.65 4.16 5.82
CA GLN A 331 8.35 4.82 5.99
C GLN A 331 7.42 4.46 4.83
N TYR A 332 6.15 4.24 5.11
CA TYR A 332 5.12 3.94 4.11
C TYR A 332 3.87 4.77 4.37
N MET A 333 3.20 5.20 3.30
CA MET A 333 1.81 5.65 3.41
C MET A 333 0.92 4.42 3.17
N THR A 334 0.21 3.98 4.20
CA THR A 334 -0.49 2.68 4.22
C THR A 334 -1.99 2.77 4.04
N GLU A 335 -2.56 3.97 4.14
CA GLU A 335 -3.98 4.18 3.88
C GLU A 335 -4.36 5.64 3.56
N CYS A 336 -5.10 5.78 2.46
CA CYS A 336 -5.88 6.95 2.09
C CYS A 336 -7.10 6.50 1.27
N TRP A 337 -8.31 6.92 1.64
CA TRP A 337 -9.52 6.58 0.90
C TRP A 337 -9.68 7.40 -0.39
N THR A 338 -10.27 6.75 -1.38
CA THR A 338 -10.63 7.31 -2.69
C THR A 338 -12.15 7.43 -2.81
N SER A 339 -12.62 8.42 -3.57
CA SER A 339 -14.06 8.65 -3.76
C SER A 339 -14.35 9.61 -4.90
N GLU A 340 -15.60 9.58 -5.38
CA GLU A 340 -16.14 10.55 -6.35
C GLU A 340 -16.23 11.97 -5.81
N ILE A 341 -16.34 12.14 -4.50
CA ILE A 341 -16.48 13.45 -3.87
C ILE A 341 -15.13 14.12 -3.57
N ASN A 342 -14.03 13.38 -3.72
CA ASN A 342 -12.70 13.93 -3.52
C ASN A 342 -12.33 14.88 -4.66
N ASP A 343 -11.42 15.82 -4.38
CA ASP A 343 -10.79 16.56 -5.47
C ASP A 343 -10.05 15.58 -6.40
N TRP A 344 -10.07 15.87 -7.71
CA TRP A 344 -9.49 15.00 -8.73
C TRP A 344 -8.01 14.70 -8.47
N SER A 345 -7.32 15.62 -7.82
CA SER A 345 -5.91 15.54 -7.50
C SER A 345 -5.60 14.76 -6.22
N SER A 346 -6.60 14.40 -5.41
CA SER A 346 -6.41 13.79 -4.08
C SER A 346 -5.48 12.57 -4.11
N THR A 347 -5.70 11.65 -5.07
CA THR A 347 -4.86 10.45 -5.24
C THR A 347 -3.44 10.77 -5.68
N ILE A 348 -3.26 11.83 -6.47
CA ILE A 348 -1.94 12.33 -6.84
C ILE A 348 -1.25 12.88 -5.60
N ASP A 349 -1.93 13.72 -4.82
CA ASP A 349 -1.39 14.41 -3.66
C ASP A 349 -0.97 13.44 -2.54
N PHE A 350 -1.80 12.43 -2.24
CA PHE A 350 -1.44 11.40 -1.25
C PHE A 350 -0.43 10.38 -1.76
N THR A 351 -0.12 10.36 -3.05
CA THR A 351 0.94 9.49 -3.60
C THR A 351 2.26 10.24 -3.76
N MET A 352 2.23 11.43 -4.36
CA MET A 352 3.41 12.29 -4.59
C MET A 352 3.98 12.83 -3.29
N GLY A 353 3.13 13.30 -2.38
CA GLY A 353 3.54 13.92 -1.12
C GLY A 353 4.42 13.02 -0.25
N PRO A 354 4.01 11.77 0.07
CA PRO A 354 4.87 10.84 0.81
C PRO A 354 6.18 10.51 0.07
N LEU A 355 6.16 10.34 -1.26
CA LEU A 355 7.36 10.04 -2.04
C LEU A 355 8.37 11.20 -2.03
N GLN A 356 7.89 12.44 -2.05
CA GLN A 356 8.73 13.61 -1.84
C GLN A 356 9.30 13.68 -0.42
N ASN A 357 8.71 12.96 0.54
CA ASN A 357 9.07 12.98 1.95
C ASN A 357 9.48 11.59 2.48
N TRP A 358 10.32 10.86 1.75
CA TRP A 358 10.98 9.64 2.23
C TRP A 358 10.11 8.38 2.40
N ALA A 359 8.86 8.39 1.94
CA ALA A 359 8.08 7.15 1.89
C ALA A 359 8.58 6.22 0.77
N SER A 360 8.74 4.93 1.08
CA SER A 360 9.15 3.87 0.17
C SER A 360 7.99 3.24 -0.60
N GLY A 361 6.75 3.51 -0.21
CA GLY A 361 5.58 3.01 -0.91
C GLY A 361 4.28 3.63 -0.43
N VAL A 362 3.24 3.43 -1.23
CA VAL A 362 1.91 4.04 -1.08
C VAL A 362 0.85 2.97 -1.30
N ILE A 363 -0.08 2.84 -0.36
CA ILE A 363 -1.22 1.94 -0.42
C ILE A 363 -2.49 2.78 -0.27
N ALA A 364 -3.30 2.87 -1.32
CA ALA A 364 -4.64 3.43 -1.21
C ALA A 364 -5.53 2.50 -0.38
N TRP A 365 -6.70 2.96 0.06
CA TRP A 365 -7.66 2.10 0.74
C TRP A 365 -8.25 1.08 -0.23
N THR A 366 -9.56 1.00 -0.45
CA THR A 366 -10.04 -0.27 -1.02
C THR A 366 -9.67 -0.46 -2.50
N LEU A 367 -9.22 -1.67 -2.83
CA LEU A 367 -8.86 -2.08 -4.18
C LEU A 367 -10.10 -2.19 -5.08
N GLY A 368 -11.19 -2.70 -4.52
CA GLY A 368 -12.45 -2.92 -5.22
C GLY A 368 -13.69 -2.65 -4.37
N THR A 369 -14.71 -2.07 -4.99
CA THR A 369 -16.09 -1.96 -4.47
C THR A 369 -17.09 -2.18 -5.61
N ASP A 370 -18.37 -2.29 -5.29
CA ASP A 370 -19.42 -2.21 -6.30
C ASP A 370 -19.75 -0.75 -6.67
N THR A 371 -20.72 -0.56 -7.57
CA THR A 371 -21.20 0.76 -8.02
C THR A 371 -21.91 1.58 -6.94
N SER A 372 -22.10 1.02 -5.74
CA SER A 372 -22.70 1.66 -4.57
C SER A 372 -21.70 1.77 -3.40
N ASP A 373 -20.39 1.67 -3.68
CA ASP A 373 -19.32 1.71 -2.68
C ASP A 373 -19.47 0.65 -1.57
N SER A 374 -20.03 -0.50 -1.90
CA SER A 374 -20.40 -1.58 -0.99
C SER A 374 -19.58 -2.87 -1.22
N PRO A 375 -19.69 -3.86 -0.30
CA PRO A 375 -20.32 -3.80 1.03
C PRO A 375 -19.50 -3.01 2.08
N HIS A 376 -20.20 -2.47 3.07
CA HIS A 376 -19.62 -1.86 4.27
C HIS A 376 -20.52 -2.13 5.48
N LEU A 377 -19.96 -1.98 6.68
CA LEU A 377 -20.71 -2.05 7.93
C LEU A 377 -21.56 -0.80 8.15
N ASP A 378 -22.58 -0.92 9.01
CA ASP A 378 -23.29 0.23 9.55
C ASP A 378 -22.34 1.10 10.37
N GLY A 379 -22.11 2.34 9.94
CA GLY A 379 -21.14 3.26 10.53
C GLY A 379 -19.75 3.21 9.90
N GLY A 380 -19.50 2.28 8.97
CA GLY A 380 -18.30 2.28 8.13
C GLY A 380 -18.33 3.33 7.02
N CYS A 381 -17.30 3.36 6.19
CA CYS A 381 -17.19 4.36 5.13
C CYS A 381 -18.17 4.10 3.97
N THR A 382 -19.20 4.94 3.84
CA THR A 382 -20.27 4.79 2.82
C THR A 382 -19.96 5.46 1.48
N THR A 383 -18.77 6.02 1.33
CA THR A 383 -18.34 6.74 0.11
C THR A 383 -16.92 6.36 -0.30
N CYS A 384 -16.36 5.33 0.34
CA CYS A 384 -15.04 4.81 0.01
C CYS A 384 -15.18 3.96 -1.24
N ARG A 385 -14.77 4.52 -2.37
CA ARG A 385 -14.82 3.88 -3.68
C ARG A 385 -13.53 3.15 -3.95
N GLY A 386 -13.62 1.93 -4.47
CA GLY A 386 -12.45 1.19 -4.92
C GLY A 386 -11.72 1.84 -6.09
N VAL A 387 -10.42 1.57 -6.24
CA VAL A 387 -9.71 1.94 -7.48
C VAL A 387 -10.24 1.17 -8.71
N VAL A 388 -10.88 0.02 -8.46
CA VAL A 388 -11.73 -0.70 -9.40
C VAL A 388 -13.17 -0.72 -8.91
N THR A 389 -14.12 -0.42 -9.78
CA THR A 389 -15.55 -0.52 -9.49
C THR A 389 -16.15 -1.67 -10.28
N VAL A 390 -16.84 -2.58 -9.60
CA VAL A 390 -17.55 -3.73 -10.19
C VAL A 390 -19.02 -3.40 -10.37
N ASP A 391 -19.52 -3.55 -11.58
CA ASP A 391 -20.96 -3.59 -11.86
C ASP A 391 -21.40 -5.06 -11.77
N THR A 392 -21.98 -5.40 -10.62
CA THR A 392 -22.39 -6.77 -10.26
C THR A 392 -23.60 -7.23 -11.07
N ASP A 393 -24.49 -6.31 -11.46
CA ASP A 393 -25.64 -6.59 -12.33
C ASP A 393 -25.19 -6.89 -13.77
N ALA A 394 -24.22 -6.14 -14.28
CA ALA A 394 -23.66 -6.35 -15.63
C ALA A 394 -22.60 -7.46 -15.68
N GLY A 395 -22.00 -7.84 -14.54
CA GLY A 395 -20.89 -8.78 -14.47
C GLY A 395 -19.60 -8.22 -15.10
N THR A 396 -19.40 -6.90 -15.00
CA THR A 396 -18.25 -6.18 -15.59
C THR A 396 -17.54 -5.32 -14.55
N TYR A 397 -16.34 -4.84 -14.85
CA TYR A 397 -15.64 -3.87 -14.00
C TYR A 397 -15.18 -2.65 -14.80
N SER A 398 -14.87 -1.58 -14.09
CA SER A 398 -14.26 -0.36 -14.62
C SER A 398 -13.13 0.10 -13.71
N LYS A 399 -12.15 0.79 -14.30
CA LYS A 399 -11.03 1.43 -13.61
C LYS A 399 -11.38 2.88 -13.33
N THR A 400 -11.22 3.34 -12.09
CA THR A 400 -11.49 4.74 -11.72
C THR A 400 -10.34 5.66 -12.14
N ALA A 401 -10.53 6.97 -12.03
CA ALA A 401 -9.42 7.93 -12.21
C ALA A 401 -8.27 7.63 -11.22
N ASP A 402 -8.60 7.24 -9.99
CA ASP A 402 -7.66 6.89 -8.93
C ASP A 402 -6.74 5.73 -9.32
N TYR A 403 -7.27 4.71 -10.00
CA TYR A 403 -6.46 3.64 -10.59
C TYR A 403 -5.41 4.20 -11.55
N TYR A 404 -5.80 5.09 -12.46
CA TYR A 404 -4.88 5.62 -13.47
C TYR A 404 -3.85 6.58 -12.87
N TYR A 405 -4.18 7.27 -11.78
CA TYR A 405 -3.21 8.10 -11.06
C TYR A 405 -2.20 7.25 -10.30
N LEU A 406 -2.62 6.20 -9.58
CA LEU A 406 -1.69 5.25 -8.95
C LEU A 406 -0.83 4.53 -9.99
N ALA A 407 -1.41 4.14 -11.13
CA ALA A 407 -0.72 3.46 -12.23
C ALA A 407 0.42 4.30 -12.83
N GLN A 408 0.32 5.64 -12.82
CA GLN A 408 1.40 6.53 -13.26
C GLN A 408 2.65 6.47 -12.39
N PHE A 409 2.54 5.94 -11.16
CA PHE A 409 3.68 5.63 -10.30
C PHE A 409 4.03 4.15 -10.42
N SER A 410 3.09 3.26 -10.11
CA SER A 410 3.35 1.83 -9.96
C SER A 410 3.89 1.16 -11.23
N ARG A 411 3.39 1.55 -12.40
CA ARG A 411 3.82 1.01 -13.69
C ARG A 411 5.24 1.42 -14.06
N PHE A 412 5.72 2.57 -13.57
CA PHE A 412 6.99 3.17 -13.99
C PHE A 412 8.05 3.18 -12.89
N LEU A 413 7.69 2.85 -11.65
CA LEU A 413 8.60 2.78 -10.51
C LEU A 413 8.66 1.35 -9.98
N PRO A 414 9.32 0.42 -10.71
CA PRO A 414 9.50 -0.95 -10.21
C PRO A 414 10.27 -0.94 -8.89
N ARG A 415 10.06 -1.98 -8.08
CA ARG A 415 10.78 -2.17 -6.82
C ARG A 415 12.29 -2.04 -7.03
N GLY A 416 12.94 -1.28 -6.15
CA GLY A 416 14.36 -0.96 -6.25
C GLY A 416 14.67 0.34 -6.99
N SER A 417 13.65 1.05 -7.52
CA SER A 417 13.84 2.42 -8.00
C SER A 417 14.27 3.32 -6.84
N ILE A 418 15.09 4.32 -7.10
CA ILE A 418 15.60 5.25 -6.08
C ILE A 418 15.02 6.63 -6.36
N ALA A 419 14.37 7.24 -5.37
CA ALA A 419 13.92 8.63 -5.45
C ALA A 419 15.12 9.59 -5.45
N LEU A 420 15.03 10.68 -6.20
CA LEU A 420 16.11 11.66 -6.38
C LEU A 420 15.72 13.02 -5.81
N ASP A 421 16.66 13.75 -5.20
CA ASP A 421 16.41 15.11 -4.77
C ASP A 421 15.97 15.98 -5.95
N THR A 422 14.79 16.57 -5.82
CA THR A 422 14.07 17.25 -6.90
C THR A 422 13.62 18.61 -6.40
N THR A 423 14.09 19.67 -7.04
CA THR A 423 13.76 21.05 -6.69
C THR A 423 12.93 21.71 -7.79
N GLY A 424 12.12 22.70 -7.41
CA GLY A 424 11.17 23.37 -8.31
C GLY A 424 9.75 22.80 -8.26
N SER A 425 9.50 21.74 -7.47
CA SER A 425 8.14 21.34 -7.09
C SER A 425 7.51 22.42 -6.21
N TYR A 426 6.31 22.90 -6.55
CA TYR A 426 5.64 23.96 -5.78
C TYR A 426 4.12 23.91 -5.92
N ASP A 427 3.43 24.10 -4.79
CA ASP A 427 1.97 24.27 -4.71
C ASP A 427 1.63 25.71 -4.26
N TYR A 428 0.94 26.47 -5.12
CA TYR A 428 0.46 27.83 -4.78
C TYR A 428 -0.88 27.82 -4.01
N GLY A 429 -1.47 26.65 -3.82
CA GLY A 429 -2.81 26.46 -3.28
C GLY A 429 -3.90 26.57 -4.34
N SER A 430 -5.12 26.21 -3.95
CA SER A 430 -6.33 26.25 -4.80
C SER A 430 -6.18 25.46 -6.12
N GLY A 431 -5.42 24.37 -6.10
CA GLY A 431 -5.18 23.51 -7.26
C GLY A 431 -4.13 24.04 -8.25
N ASN A 432 -3.57 25.24 -8.04
CA ASN A 432 -2.55 25.80 -8.92
C ASN A 432 -1.16 25.35 -8.49
N LYS A 433 -0.64 24.32 -9.14
CA LYS A 433 0.63 23.72 -8.77
C LYS A 433 1.34 23.06 -9.93
N VAL A 434 2.66 22.96 -9.81
CA VAL A 434 3.43 21.91 -10.48
C VAL A 434 4.21 21.17 -9.42
N GLU A 435 3.77 19.97 -9.11
CA GLU A 435 4.46 19.08 -8.18
C GLU A 435 5.14 17.95 -8.94
N ALA A 436 6.35 17.58 -8.52
CA ALA A 436 7.10 16.57 -9.23
C ALA A 436 8.06 15.81 -8.32
N GLN A 437 8.40 14.59 -8.75
CA GLN A 437 9.43 13.78 -8.12
C GLN A 437 10.14 12.97 -9.22
N ALA A 438 11.47 12.99 -9.20
CA ALA A 438 12.30 12.21 -10.10
C ALA A 438 12.83 10.93 -9.42
N PHE A 439 13.11 9.93 -10.24
CA PHE A 439 13.59 8.62 -9.80
C PHE A 439 14.58 8.04 -10.81
N VAL A 440 15.42 7.12 -10.36
CA VAL A 440 16.23 6.25 -11.21
C VAL A 440 15.83 4.79 -10.98
N GLN A 441 15.54 4.06 -12.05
CA GLN A 441 15.21 2.64 -12.00
C GLN A 441 16.47 1.77 -11.84
N PRO A 442 16.34 0.50 -11.43
CA PRO A 442 17.48 -0.43 -11.32
C PRO A 442 18.27 -0.63 -12.63
N ASP A 443 17.67 -0.39 -13.79
CA ASP A 443 18.35 -0.47 -15.10
C ASP A 443 19.01 0.84 -15.55
N GLY A 444 18.94 1.89 -14.72
CA GLY A 444 19.52 3.21 -14.97
C GLY A 444 18.60 4.17 -15.73
N THR A 445 17.44 3.73 -16.23
CA THR A 445 16.45 4.65 -16.81
C THR A 445 15.94 5.63 -15.75
N ARG A 446 15.60 6.84 -16.17
CA ARG A 446 15.14 7.90 -15.27
C ARG A 446 13.66 8.14 -15.47
N VAL A 447 12.94 8.37 -14.39
CA VAL A 447 11.51 8.65 -14.39
C VAL A 447 11.29 10.00 -13.75
N VAL A 448 10.43 10.83 -14.33
CA VAL A 448 9.95 12.04 -13.68
C VAL A 448 8.44 11.98 -13.71
N VAL A 449 7.80 11.97 -12.54
CA VAL A 449 6.34 12.05 -12.42
C VAL A 449 6.00 13.49 -12.06
N ILE A 450 5.09 14.10 -12.82
CA ILE A 450 4.77 15.53 -12.73
C ILE A 450 3.26 15.75 -12.75
N GLN A 451 2.75 16.42 -11.72
CA GLN A 451 1.41 16.95 -11.69
C GLN A 451 1.42 18.37 -12.26
N ASN A 452 0.57 18.64 -13.25
CA ASN A 452 0.21 19.99 -13.65
C ASN A 452 -1.21 20.28 -13.16
N GLY A 453 -1.33 21.11 -12.13
CA GLY A 453 -2.62 21.54 -11.57
C GLY A 453 -3.27 22.70 -12.34
N PHE A 454 -2.54 23.38 -13.20
CA PHE A 454 -3.06 24.50 -13.98
C PHE A 454 -4.08 24.05 -15.05
N ASP A 455 -5.00 24.93 -15.40
CA ASP A 455 -6.02 24.72 -16.44
C ASP A 455 -5.48 24.93 -17.87
N ASN A 456 -4.18 25.18 -18.00
CA ASN A 456 -3.48 25.32 -19.27
C ASN A 456 -2.29 24.35 -19.39
N GLU A 457 -1.86 24.11 -20.63
CA GLU A 457 -0.61 23.38 -20.90
C GLU A 457 0.60 24.18 -20.39
N VAL A 458 1.54 23.50 -19.75
CA VAL A 458 2.78 24.08 -19.21
C VAL A 458 3.97 23.44 -19.90
N ASP A 459 4.89 24.23 -20.44
CA ASP A 459 6.15 23.69 -20.94
C ASP A 459 7.14 23.50 -19.78
N LEU A 460 7.49 22.26 -19.51
CA LEU A 460 8.42 21.90 -18.46
C LEU A 460 9.84 21.76 -19.00
N THR A 461 10.81 22.29 -18.26
CA THR A 461 12.24 21.99 -18.43
C THR A 461 12.79 21.31 -17.18
N VAL A 462 13.40 20.15 -17.33
CA VAL A 462 14.07 19.39 -16.26
C VAL A 462 15.57 19.43 -16.51
N THR A 463 16.33 19.99 -15.57
CA THR A 463 17.79 20.02 -15.60
C THR A 463 18.35 19.00 -14.60
N PHE A 464 19.17 18.08 -15.08
CA PHE A 464 19.86 17.10 -14.25
C PHE A 464 21.26 17.61 -13.88
N ASN A 465 21.70 17.40 -12.64
CA ASN A 465 23.02 17.80 -12.18
C ASN A 465 24.16 17.09 -12.93
N SER A 466 23.90 15.92 -13.53
CA SER A 466 24.79 15.23 -14.46
C SER A 466 25.04 16.00 -15.76
N GLY A 467 24.26 17.04 -16.06
CA GLY A 467 24.45 17.97 -17.18
C GLY A 467 23.43 17.86 -18.31
N GLU A 468 22.49 16.92 -18.23
CA GLU A 468 21.41 16.81 -19.22
C GLU A 468 20.25 17.76 -18.94
N THR A 469 19.56 18.18 -20.00
CA THR A 469 18.32 18.96 -19.91
C THR A 469 17.28 18.35 -20.82
N TRP A 470 16.03 18.26 -20.35
CA TRP A 470 14.90 17.73 -21.09
C TRP A 470 13.74 18.72 -21.06
N THR A 471 13.09 18.95 -22.19
CA THR A 471 11.97 19.89 -22.31
C THR A 471 10.78 19.23 -23.01
N GLY A 472 9.58 19.43 -22.49
CA GLY A 472 8.34 18.91 -23.08
C GLY A 472 7.08 19.51 -22.45
N PRO A 473 5.92 19.36 -23.12
CA PRO A 473 4.65 19.88 -22.62
C PRO A 473 4.08 19.01 -21.50
N LEU A 474 3.33 19.65 -20.61
CA LEU A 474 2.48 19.02 -19.59
C LEU A 474 1.03 19.37 -19.87
N TYR A 475 0.19 18.36 -20.05
CA TYR A 475 -1.25 18.57 -20.26
C TYR A 475 -1.89 19.28 -19.06
N SER A 476 -2.92 20.10 -19.28
CA SER A 476 -3.64 20.80 -18.21
C SER A 476 -4.32 19.81 -17.24
N GLN A 477 -4.33 20.11 -15.94
CA GLN A 477 -4.98 19.30 -14.89
C GLN A 477 -4.71 17.80 -15.06
N SER A 478 -3.42 17.44 -14.99
CA SER A 478 -2.99 16.08 -15.30
C SER A 478 -1.84 15.60 -14.43
N LEU A 479 -1.68 14.28 -14.40
CA LEU A 479 -0.46 13.61 -13.99
C LEU A 479 0.25 13.07 -15.23
N THR A 480 1.49 13.51 -15.44
CA THR A 480 2.34 13.13 -16.56
C THR A 480 3.56 12.37 -16.04
N THR A 481 3.87 11.22 -16.62
CA THR A 481 5.10 10.49 -16.33
C THR A 481 6.01 10.50 -17.56
N TRP A 482 7.21 11.05 -17.41
CA TRP A 482 8.29 10.97 -18.38
C TRP A 482 9.18 9.77 -18.06
N LEU A 483 9.44 8.92 -19.06
CA LEU A 483 10.44 7.88 -19.00
C LEU A 483 11.60 8.27 -19.92
N LEU A 484 12.77 8.50 -19.34
CA LEU A 484 13.96 8.96 -20.01
C LEU A 484 15.00 7.84 -20.09
N PRO A 485 15.84 7.81 -21.14
CA PRO A 485 16.99 6.92 -21.21
C PRO A 485 17.91 7.06 -19.99
N SER A 486 18.77 6.08 -19.76
CA SER A 486 19.87 6.24 -18.80
C SER A 486 20.77 7.41 -19.19
N ALA A 487 21.37 8.05 -18.19
CA ALA A 487 22.35 9.13 -18.40
C ALA A 487 23.60 8.65 -19.15
#